data_AF-A0A0C3N9Q0-F1
#
_entry.id   AF-A0A0C3N9Q0-F1
#
_cell.length_a   1.000
_cell.length_b   1.000
_cell.length_c   1.000
_cell.angle_alpha   90.00
_cell.angle_beta   90.00
_cell.angle_gamma   90.00
#
_symmetry.space_group_name_H-M   'P 1'
#
loop_
_entity.id
_entity.type
_entity.pdbx_description
1 polymer ?
#
loop_
_entity_poly.entity_id
_entity_poly.type
_entity_poly.pdbx_seq_one_letter_code
_entity_poly.pdbx_strand_id
1 'polypeptide(L)'
;MSIRWSRTPYDQDILPDFTRAASAELQVGSDDDNEAIRGKLAERKRRKARAQEEARLAEEARLEAERQEQARLEEERVRAEAEAQRVEAARKAEEARKAEESRRADALVGSSAGAGSNVEVMDPRCLRCARTNTTCLRSTDSKKRRLACNRCNELKERCRWPVEEEG
;
A
#
# COMPACT_ATOMS: atom_id res chain seq x y z
N MET A 1 -30.76 -27.92 -106.27
CA MET A 1 -30.49 -29.26 -105.72
C MET A 1 -31.36 -29.44 -104.49
N SER A 2 -32.40 -30.27 -104.59
CA SER A 2 -33.38 -30.46 -103.51
C SER A 2 -33.05 -31.73 -102.75
N ILE A 3 -32.69 -31.59 -101.48
CA ILE A 3 -32.39 -32.72 -100.60
C ILE A 3 -33.72 -33.35 -100.17
N ARG A 4 -33.95 -34.59 -100.59
CA ARG A 4 -35.12 -35.38 -100.24
C ARG A 4 -34.91 -35.96 -98.83
N TRP A 5 -35.59 -35.40 -97.83
CA TRP A 5 -35.59 -35.96 -96.47
C TRP A 5 -36.47 -37.21 -96.45
N SER A 6 -35.86 -38.39 -96.40
CA SER A 6 -36.56 -39.66 -96.16
C SER A 6 -37.02 -39.71 -94.72
N ARG A 7 -38.33 -39.59 -94.51
CA ARG A 7 -38.99 -39.76 -93.22
C ARG A 7 -39.03 -41.25 -92.88
N THR A 8 -38.29 -41.68 -91.88
CA THR A 8 -38.33 -43.03 -91.32
C THR A 8 -39.68 -43.26 -90.62
N PRO A 9 -40.31 -44.45 -90.71
CA PRO A 9 -41.65 -44.70 -90.17
C PRO A 9 -41.70 -44.88 -88.65
N TYR A 10 -40.56 -44.84 -87.95
CA TYR A 10 -40.46 -45.32 -86.57
C TYR A 10 -40.32 -44.21 -85.50
N ASP A 11 -40.42 -42.94 -85.87
CA ASP A 11 -40.08 -41.83 -84.95
C ASP A 11 -41.29 -41.09 -84.34
N GLN A 12 -42.46 -41.73 -84.18
CA GLN A 12 -43.63 -41.01 -83.63
C GLN A 12 -44.39 -41.66 -82.46
N ASP A 13 -44.09 -42.89 -82.04
CA ASP A 13 -45.00 -43.56 -81.07
C ASP A 13 -44.44 -43.80 -79.66
N ILE A 14 -43.25 -43.31 -79.30
CA ILE A 14 -42.74 -43.47 -77.92
C ILE A 14 -41.92 -42.25 -77.48
N LEU A 15 -42.57 -41.08 -77.38
CA LEU A 15 -42.13 -40.06 -76.44
C LEU A 15 -43.07 -40.16 -75.24
N PRO A 16 -42.65 -40.83 -74.14
CA PRO A 16 -43.37 -40.74 -72.89
C PRO A 16 -43.54 -39.26 -72.57
N ASP A 17 -44.71 -38.87 -72.10
CA ASP A 17 -44.99 -37.50 -71.66
C ASP A 17 -44.05 -37.15 -70.49
N PHE A 18 -42.84 -36.65 -70.82
CA PHE A 18 -41.77 -36.35 -69.87
C PHE A 18 -42.21 -35.29 -68.86
N THR A 19 -43.20 -34.48 -69.22
CA THR A 19 -43.88 -33.56 -68.32
C THR A 19 -44.58 -34.30 -67.18
N ARG A 20 -45.22 -35.45 -67.45
CA ARG A 20 -45.89 -36.28 -66.43
C ARG A 20 -44.91 -37.16 -65.65
N ALA A 21 -43.89 -37.72 -66.32
CA ALA A 21 -42.85 -38.51 -65.67
C ALA A 21 -41.95 -37.67 -64.72
N ALA A 22 -41.56 -36.46 -65.15
CA ALA A 22 -40.81 -35.54 -64.30
C ALA A 22 -41.64 -35.05 -63.11
N SER A 23 -42.94 -34.83 -63.28
CA SER A 23 -43.80 -34.37 -62.19
C SER A 23 -43.98 -35.41 -61.07
N ALA A 24 -43.93 -36.71 -61.40
CA ALA A 24 -44.07 -37.80 -60.43
C ALA A 24 -42.73 -38.12 -59.73
N GLU A 25 -41.61 -38.11 -60.45
CA GLU A 25 -40.29 -38.37 -59.84
C GLU A 25 -39.70 -37.16 -59.10
N LEU A 26 -40.16 -35.94 -59.38
CA LEU A 26 -39.78 -34.74 -58.61
C LEU A 26 -40.65 -34.51 -57.36
N GLN A 27 -41.68 -35.33 -57.13
CA GLN A 27 -42.46 -35.35 -55.87
C GLN A 27 -41.78 -36.17 -54.77
N VAL A 28 -40.49 -36.49 -54.90
CA VAL A 28 -39.69 -37.17 -53.87
C VAL A 28 -39.21 -36.15 -52.84
N GLY A 29 -40.18 -35.66 -52.08
CA GLY A 29 -40.00 -34.90 -50.85
C GLY A 29 -41.36 -34.89 -50.16
N SER A 30 -41.57 -35.83 -49.25
CA SER A 30 -42.81 -35.85 -48.45
C SER A 30 -42.89 -34.55 -47.66
N ASP A 31 -44.09 -34.02 -47.46
CA ASP A 31 -44.33 -32.88 -46.57
C ASP A 31 -43.74 -33.12 -45.15
N ASP A 32 -43.63 -34.40 -44.75
CA ASP A 32 -42.99 -34.84 -43.51
C ASP A 32 -41.51 -34.42 -43.40
N ASP A 33 -40.73 -34.48 -44.49
CA ASP A 33 -39.32 -34.10 -44.49
C ASP A 33 -39.16 -32.59 -44.29
N ASN A 34 -40.06 -31.81 -44.90
CA ASN A 34 -40.12 -30.37 -44.73
C ASN A 34 -40.48 -29.99 -43.28
N GLU A 35 -41.42 -30.69 -42.65
CA GLU A 35 -41.78 -30.46 -41.26
C GLU A 35 -40.63 -30.80 -40.30
N ALA A 36 -39.93 -31.92 -40.53
CA ALA A 36 -38.76 -32.30 -39.75
C ALA A 36 -37.61 -31.27 -39.86
N ILE A 37 -37.37 -30.73 -41.06
CA ILE A 37 -36.36 -29.66 -41.27
C ILE A 37 -36.77 -28.38 -40.52
N ARG A 38 -38.04 -27.97 -40.61
CA ARG A 38 -38.56 -26.79 -39.89
C ARG A 38 -38.44 -26.97 -38.38
N GLY A 39 -38.76 -28.16 -37.85
CA GLY A 39 -38.61 -28.50 -36.44
C GLY A 39 -37.17 -28.34 -35.94
N LYS A 40 -36.19 -28.91 -36.66
CA LYS A 40 -34.76 -28.79 -36.33
C LYS A 40 -34.28 -27.33 -36.38
N LEU A 41 -34.73 -26.56 -37.36
CA LEU A 41 -34.40 -25.13 -37.46
C LEU A 41 -35.00 -24.33 -36.31
N ALA A 42 -36.25 -24.60 -35.93
CA ALA A 42 -36.90 -23.96 -34.80
C ALA A 42 -36.20 -24.28 -33.47
N GLU A 43 -35.83 -25.55 -33.25
CA GLU A 43 -35.06 -25.96 -32.08
C GLU A 43 -33.70 -25.26 -32.02
N ARG A 44 -32.96 -25.23 -33.14
CA ARG A 44 -31.68 -24.53 -33.22
C ARG A 44 -31.83 -23.04 -32.91
N LYS A 45 -32.89 -22.39 -33.40
CA LYS A 45 -33.19 -20.97 -33.08
C LYS A 45 -33.42 -20.78 -31.58
N ARG A 46 -34.20 -21.65 -30.94
CA ARG A 46 -34.45 -21.61 -29.49
C ARG A 46 -33.16 -21.78 -28.68
N ARG A 47 -32.32 -22.75 -29.05
CA ARG A 47 -31.03 -22.98 -28.38
C ARG A 47 -30.10 -21.77 -28.51
N LYS A 48 -30.04 -21.15 -29.69
CA LYS A 48 -29.25 -19.92 -29.90
C LYS A 48 -29.76 -18.76 -29.05
N ALA A 49 -31.07 -18.57 -28.96
CA ALA A 49 -31.67 -17.53 -28.13
C ALA A 49 -31.33 -17.73 -26.64
N ARG A 50 -31.46 -18.97 -26.14
CA ARG A 50 -31.09 -19.31 -24.75
C ARG A 50 -29.61 -19.06 -24.47
N ALA A 51 -28.72 -19.49 -25.37
CA ALA A 51 -27.29 -19.25 -25.21
C ALA A 51 -26.94 -17.75 -25.19
N GLN A 52 -27.64 -16.92 -25.96
CA GLN A 52 -27.46 -15.47 -25.91
C GLN A 52 -27.98 -14.87 -24.59
N GLU A 53 -29.11 -15.34 -24.08
CA GLU A 53 -29.64 -14.92 -22.79
C GLU A 53 -28.69 -15.30 -21.65
N GLU A 54 -28.22 -16.54 -21.61
CA GLU A 54 -27.23 -17.01 -20.65
C GLU A 54 -25.93 -16.20 -20.71
N ALA A 55 -25.45 -15.86 -21.92
CA ALA A 55 -24.27 -15.02 -22.08
C ALA A 55 -24.49 -13.61 -21.52
N ARG A 56 -25.67 -13.02 -21.72
CA ARG A 56 -26.02 -11.70 -21.16
C ARG A 56 -26.12 -11.73 -19.64
N LEU A 57 -26.75 -12.75 -19.07
CA LEU A 57 -26.83 -12.93 -17.62
C LEU A 57 -25.44 -13.14 -17.00
N ALA A 58 -24.55 -13.89 -17.67
CA ALA A 58 -23.18 -14.08 -17.21
C ALA A 58 -22.36 -12.77 -17.27
N GLU A 59 -22.57 -11.93 -18.29
CA GLU A 59 -21.95 -10.61 -18.37
C GLU A 59 -22.46 -9.68 -17.27
N GLU A 60 -23.77 -9.64 -17.04
CA GLU A 60 -24.37 -8.85 -15.97
C GLU A 60 -23.85 -9.27 -14.59
N ALA A 61 -23.79 -10.57 -14.32
CA ALA A 61 -23.24 -11.10 -13.07
C ALA A 61 -21.76 -10.73 -12.87
N ARG A 62 -20.97 -10.70 -13.95
CA ARG A 62 -19.57 -10.23 -13.90
C ARG A 62 -19.47 -8.76 -13.57
N LEU A 63 -20.27 -7.91 -14.21
CA LEU A 63 -20.30 -6.47 -13.93
C LEU A 63 -20.77 -6.18 -12.51
N GLU A 64 -21.73 -6.94 -11.98
CA GLU A 64 -22.16 -6.80 -10.60
C GLU A 64 -21.07 -7.20 -9.61
N ALA A 65 -20.36 -8.31 -9.88
CA ALA A 65 -19.22 -8.73 -9.07
C ALA A 65 -18.10 -7.67 -9.06
N GLU A 66 -17.79 -7.07 -10.22
CA GLU A 66 -16.80 -6.00 -10.33
C GLU A 66 -17.22 -4.75 -9.52
N ARG A 67 -18.51 -4.37 -9.60
CA ARG A 67 -19.04 -3.25 -8.79
C ARG A 67 -18.94 -3.52 -7.29
N GLN A 68 -19.22 -4.75 -6.86
CA GLN A 68 -19.09 -5.13 -5.45
C GLN A 68 -17.63 -5.10 -4.99
N GLU A 69 -16.69 -5.54 -5.84
CA GLU A 69 -15.26 -5.44 -5.54
C GLU A 69 -14.81 -3.99 -5.42
N GLN A 70 -15.20 -3.13 -6.36
CA GLN A 70 -14.90 -1.69 -6.31
C GLN A 70 -15.46 -1.04 -5.03
N ALA A 71 -16.71 -1.34 -4.67
CA ALA A 71 -17.32 -0.83 -3.45
C ALA A 71 -16.56 -1.28 -2.18
N ARG A 72 -16.08 -2.53 -2.14
CA ARG A 72 -15.26 -3.03 -1.02
C ARG A 72 -13.92 -2.32 -0.94
N LEU A 73 -13.26 -2.10 -2.09
CA LEU A 73 -12.00 -1.38 -2.14
C LEU A 73 -12.17 0.08 -1.69
N GLU A 74 -13.25 0.75 -2.08
CA GLU A 74 -13.57 2.09 -1.59
C GLU A 74 -13.80 2.12 -0.08
N GLU A 75 -14.57 1.17 0.46
CA GLU A 75 -14.78 1.05 1.90
C GLU A 75 -13.46 0.82 2.66
N GLU A 76 -12.60 -0.08 2.15
CA GLU A 76 -11.29 -0.34 2.74
C GLU A 76 -10.42 0.91 2.72
N ARG A 77 -10.41 1.67 1.62
CA ARG A 77 -9.67 2.93 1.52
C ARG A 77 -10.16 3.96 2.55
N VAL A 78 -11.48 4.10 2.70
CA VAL A 78 -12.06 5.01 3.71
C VAL A 78 -11.68 4.57 5.13
N ARG A 79 -11.71 3.27 5.42
CA ARG A 79 -11.27 2.74 6.72
C ARG A 79 -9.80 3.00 6.97
N ALA A 80 -8.94 2.74 5.99
CA ALA A 80 -7.50 2.97 6.09
C ALA A 80 -7.17 4.46 6.29
N GLU A 81 -7.88 5.36 5.61
CA GLU A 81 -7.73 6.80 5.81
C GLU A 81 -8.17 7.23 7.21
N ALA A 82 -9.32 6.72 7.68
CA ALA A 82 -9.79 7.01 9.03
C ALA A 82 -8.83 6.49 10.10
N GLU A 83 -8.24 5.31 9.90
CA GLU A 83 -7.21 4.77 10.79
C GLU A 83 -5.93 5.63 10.77
N ALA A 84 -5.46 6.04 9.58
CA ALA A 84 -4.31 6.91 9.44
C ALA A 84 -4.51 8.25 10.17
N GLN A 85 -5.70 8.86 10.05
CA GLN A 85 -6.04 10.08 10.78
C GLN A 85 -6.04 9.86 12.30
N ARG A 86 -6.54 8.72 12.79
CA ARG A 86 -6.51 8.39 14.23
C ARG A 86 -5.07 8.23 14.73
N VAL A 87 -4.22 7.55 13.98
CA VAL A 87 -2.79 7.37 14.32
C VAL A 87 -2.08 8.72 14.32
N GLU A 88 -2.32 9.57 13.33
CA GLU A 88 -1.74 10.91 13.28
C GLU A 88 -2.19 11.79 14.46
N ALA A 89 -3.48 11.76 14.80
CA ALA A 89 -4.03 12.49 15.94
C ALA A 89 -3.42 11.99 17.26
N ALA A 90 -3.27 10.67 17.43
CA ALA A 90 -2.63 10.09 18.60
C ALA A 90 -1.16 10.53 18.71
N ARG A 91 -0.41 10.54 17.60
CA ARG A 91 0.98 11.01 17.57
C ARG A 91 1.08 12.48 17.97
N LYS A 92 0.23 13.34 17.42
CA LYS A 92 0.17 14.77 17.77
C LYS A 92 -0.13 14.98 19.25
N ALA A 93 -1.05 14.19 19.82
CA ALA A 93 -1.37 14.26 21.24
C ALA A 93 -0.19 13.81 22.13
N GLU A 94 0.53 12.77 21.72
CA GLU A 94 1.75 12.32 22.40
C GLU A 94 2.86 13.38 22.35
N GLU A 95 3.12 13.95 21.17
CA GLU A 95 4.09 15.04 21.00
C GLU A 95 3.75 16.24 21.88
N ALA A 96 2.48 16.62 21.97
CA ALA A 96 2.02 17.69 22.86
C ALA A 96 2.27 17.38 24.34
N ARG A 97 2.02 16.14 24.79
CA ARG A 97 2.31 15.72 26.17
C ARG A 97 3.80 15.77 26.47
N LYS A 98 4.65 15.28 25.57
CA LYS A 98 6.11 15.34 25.72
C LYS A 98 6.59 16.79 25.80
N ALA A 99 6.08 17.67 24.96
CA ALA A 99 6.43 19.09 24.99
C ALA A 99 6.01 19.76 26.32
N GLU A 100 4.84 19.42 26.86
CA GLU A 100 4.40 19.90 28.17
C GLU A 100 5.31 19.37 29.30
N GLU A 101 5.65 18.09 29.27
CA GLU A 101 6.57 17.47 30.22
C GLU A 101 7.95 18.14 30.20
N SER A 102 8.52 18.38 29.02
CA SER A 102 9.78 19.12 28.88
C SER A 102 9.70 20.52 29.48
N ARG A 103 8.62 21.28 29.22
CA ARG A 103 8.42 22.61 29.83
C ARG A 103 8.34 22.56 31.36
N ARG A 104 7.69 21.53 31.91
CA ARG A 104 7.63 21.31 33.37
C ARG A 104 9.01 21.00 33.94
N ALA A 105 9.80 20.15 33.26
CA ALA A 105 11.16 19.85 33.66
C ALA A 105 12.06 21.10 33.64
N ASP A 106 11.98 21.91 32.58
CA ASP A 106 12.74 23.17 32.46
C ASP A 106 12.36 24.16 33.56
N ALA A 107 11.07 24.29 33.90
CA ALA A 107 10.60 25.15 34.98
C ALA A 107 11.12 24.69 36.36
N LEU A 108 11.22 23.38 36.59
CA LEU A 108 11.82 22.82 37.80
C LEU A 108 13.32 23.10 37.89
N VAL A 109 14.07 22.93 36.78
CA VAL A 109 15.50 23.25 36.72
C VAL A 109 15.77 24.74 36.93
N GLY A 110 14.95 25.61 36.32
CA GLY A 110 15.04 27.06 36.49
C GLY A 110 14.74 27.53 37.93
N SER A 111 13.85 26.84 38.63
CA SER A 111 13.54 27.13 40.03
C SER A 111 14.68 26.75 40.98
N SER A 112 15.50 25.76 40.62
CA SER A 112 16.70 25.36 41.36
C SER A 112 17.88 26.31 41.18
N ALA A 113 17.95 27.06 40.06
CA ALA A 113 19.02 28.00 39.77
C ALA A 113 18.85 29.38 40.45
N GLY A 114 17.66 29.67 41.01
CA GLY A 114 17.36 30.90 41.73
C GLY A 114 17.66 30.86 43.24
N ALA A 115 17.91 29.67 43.79
CA ALA A 115 18.51 29.55 45.11
C ALA A 115 20.00 29.84 44.95
N GLY A 116 20.35 31.13 45.04
CA GLY A 116 21.73 31.58 45.09
C GLY A 116 22.46 30.83 46.19
N SER A 117 23.15 29.75 45.81
CA SER A 117 24.16 29.18 46.66
C SER A 117 25.21 30.27 46.75
N ASN A 118 25.22 30.91 47.91
CA ASN A 118 26.27 31.83 48.33
C ASN A 118 27.53 31.00 48.57
N VAL A 119 27.96 30.22 47.58
CA VAL A 119 29.28 29.66 47.50
C VAL A 119 30.13 30.86 47.13
N GLU A 120 30.51 31.62 48.16
CA GLU A 120 31.83 32.22 48.16
C GLU A 120 32.77 31.12 47.71
N VAL A 121 33.16 31.19 46.44
CA VAL A 121 34.31 30.45 45.94
C VAL A 121 35.48 31.08 46.68
N MET A 122 35.68 30.64 47.92
CA MET A 122 36.95 30.75 48.61
C MET A 122 37.93 30.08 47.67
N ASP A 123 38.64 30.88 46.88
CA ASP A 123 39.68 30.44 45.96
C ASP A 123 40.72 29.73 46.84
N PRO A 124 40.66 28.39 46.99
CA PRO A 124 41.43 27.75 48.02
C PRO A 124 42.84 27.81 47.47
N ARG A 125 43.70 28.61 48.10
CA ARG A 125 45.13 28.54 47.87
C ARG A 125 45.65 27.38 48.71
N CYS A 126 46.65 26.67 48.19
CA CYS A 126 47.26 25.64 49.02
C CYS A 126 47.93 26.32 50.22
N LEU A 127 47.91 25.68 51.40
CA LEU A 127 48.42 26.24 52.65
C LEU A 127 49.88 26.68 52.52
N ARG A 128 50.64 26.02 51.64
CA ARG A 128 52.03 26.37 51.36
C ARG A 128 52.17 27.70 50.62
N CYS A 129 51.46 27.85 49.51
CA CYS A 129 51.48 29.09 48.73
C CYS A 129 50.85 30.24 49.51
N ALA A 130 49.77 29.97 50.26
CA ALA A 130 49.14 30.93 51.16
C ALA A 130 50.14 31.51 52.19
N ARG A 131 50.95 30.68 52.85
CA ARG A 131 51.99 31.14 53.81
C ARG A 131 53.04 32.05 53.18
N THR A 132 53.40 31.78 51.93
CA THR A 132 54.38 32.61 51.19
C THR A 132 53.73 33.79 50.47
N ASN A 133 52.43 34.01 50.64
CA ASN A 133 51.62 34.97 49.90
C ASN A 133 51.80 34.88 48.36
N THR A 134 52.02 33.66 47.86
CA THR A 134 52.11 33.39 46.41
C THR A 134 50.79 32.86 45.89
N THR A 135 50.41 33.29 44.69
CA THR A 135 49.22 32.78 44.00
C THR A 135 49.50 31.40 43.41
N CYS A 136 48.56 30.48 43.58
CA CYS A 136 48.60 29.16 42.96
C CYS A 136 47.19 28.71 42.62
N LEU A 137 47.08 27.86 41.60
CA LEU A 137 45.80 27.32 41.14
C LEU A 137 45.78 25.82 41.40
N ARG A 138 44.64 25.32 41.89
CA ARG A 138 44.41 23.87 42.08
C ARG A 138 44.39 23.19 40.71
N SER A 139 45.24 22.19 40.51
CA SER A 139 45.15 21.36 39.32
C SER A 139 43.96 20.42 39.44
N THR A 140 43.05 20.47 38.46
CA THR A 140 41.91 19.54 38.32
C THR A 140 42.25 18.35 37.42
N ASP A 141 43.53 18.12 37.11
CA ASP A 141 43.99 17.00 36.29
C ASP A 141 43.66 15.66 36.96
N SER A 142 42.57 15.05 36.52
CA SER A 142 41.99 13.81 37.04
C SER A 142 42.90 12.59 36.86
N LYS A 143 43.99 12.70 36.07
CA LYS A 143 44.98 11.62 35.92
C LYS A 143 46.01 11.59 37.04
N LYS A 144 46.14 12.65 37.84
CA LYS A 144 47.11 12.70 38.95
C LYS A 144 46.45 12.28 40.27
N ARG A 145 46.91 11.17 40.86
CA ARG A 145 46.47 10.68 42.18
C ARG A 145 46.69 11.64 43.35
N ARG A 146 47.43 12.74 43.16
CA ARG A 146 47.71 13.74 44.20
C ARG A 146 47.27 15.12 43.71
N LEU A 147 46.28 15.70 44.37
CA LEU A 147 45.83 17.08 44.17
C LEU A 147 46.96 18.05 44.58
N ALA A 148 47.73 18.54 43.61
CA ALA A 148 48.75 19.56 43.82
C ALA A 148 48.39 20.85 43.07
N CYS A 149 48.73 22.01 43.63
CA CYS A 149 48.63 23.26 42.88
C CYS A 149 49.72 23.32 41.79
N ASN A 150 49.51 24.12 40.75
CA ASN A 150 50.46 24.31 39.66
C ASN A 150 51.90 24.63 40.15
N ARG A 151 52.03 25.57 41.10
CA ARG A 151 53.30 26.01 41.68
C ARG A 151 54.04 24.90 42.45
N CYS A 152 53.34 24.20 43.35
CA CYS A 152 53.94 23.09 44.10
C CYS A 152 54.30 21.92 43.17
N ASN A 153 53.51 21.68 42.12
CA ASN A 153 53.81 20.65 41.12
C ASN A 153 55.09 20.98 40.33
N GLU A 154 55.28 22.24 39.93
CA GLU A 154 56.51 22.72 39.26
C GLU A 154 57.74 22.57 40.17
N LEU A 155 57.62 22.97 41.44
CA LEU A 155 58.70 22.87 42.42
C LEU A 155 58.91 21.43 42.93
N LYS A 156 58.09 20.46 42.50
CA LYS A 156 58.06 19.06 42.98
C LYS A 156 57.91 18.95 44.50
N GLU A 157 57.14 19.87 45.05
CA GLU A 157 56.94 20.05 46.48
C GLU A 157 55.61 19.47 46.95
N ARG A 158 55.56 19.02 48.21
CA ARG A 158 54.31 18.50 48.79
C ARG A 158 53.30 19.63 48.96
N CYS A 159 52.13 19.47 48.34
CA CYS A 159 51.00 20.38 48.46
C CYS A 159 50.10 19.96 49.64
N ARG A 160 49.60 20.93 50.41
CA ARG A 160 48.60 20.72 51.46
C ARG A 160 47.44 21.69 51.22
N TRP A 161 46.23 21.16 51.19
CA TRP A 161 45.02 21.94 51.07
C TRP A 161 44.36 22.07 52.44
N PRO A 162 43.66 23.18 52.72
CA PRO A 162 42.73 23.20 53.84
C PRO A 162 41.73 22.05 53.63
N VAL A 163 41.67 21.14 54.59
CA VAL A 163 40.59 20.15 54.65
C VAL A 163 39.41 20.91 55.19
N GLU A 164 38.27 20.86 54.50
CA GLU A 164 37.03 21.41 55.06
C GLU A 164 36.68 20.53 56.27
N GLU A 165 37.00 21.03 57.47
CA GLU A 165 36.41 20.49 58.68
C GLU A 165 34.99 21.05 58.73
N GLU A 166 34.02 20.20 58.38
CA GLU A 166 32.60 20.45 58.60
C GLU A 166 32.38 20.70 60.10
N GLY A 167 31.96 21.92 60.45
CA GLY A 167 31.53 22.33 61.78
C GLY A 167 30.21 23.05 61.72
#